data_AF-A0A8J6I5B4-F1
#
_entry.id   AF-A0A8J6I5B4-F1
#
_cell.length_a   1.000
_cell.length_b   1.000
_cell.length_c   1.000
_cell.angle_alpha   90.00
_cell.angle_beta   90.00
_cell.angle_gamma   90.00
#
_symmetry.space_group_name_H-M   'P 1'
#
loop_
_entity.id
_entity.type
_entity.pdbx_description
1 polymer ?
#
loop_
_entity_poly.entity_id
_entity_poly.type
_entity_poly.pdbx_seq_one_letter_code
_entity_poly.pdbx_strand_id
1 'polypeptide(L)'
;MGDRLDLGITARPVEVSVSLWWAVFSNNASVALIVFAGVLTLGVATIAFTLVLGLMTGASLAQAMASSGWGEMTRHVLPHGWIELPAIGVAVAAGIVPLTVTALALVGRERPRPKIRDVLADSLGLLGVSLVLLLIAATIETLVST
;
A
#
# COMPACT_ATOMS: atom_id res chain seq x y z
N MET A 1 11.06 37.55 23.75
CA MET A 1 9.84 38.08 23.10
C MET A 1 10.08 37.95 21.61
N GLY A 2 9.77 36.77 21.06
CA GLY A 2 10.03 36.45 19.65
C GLY A 2 8.71 36.48 18.90
N ASP A 3 8.55 37.44 18.00
CA ASP A 3 7.41 37.55 17.11
C ASP A 3 7.26 36.27 16.30
N ARG A 4 6.16 35.55 16.53
CA ARG A 4 5.67 34.58 15.56
C ARG A 4 5.10 35.42 14.42
N LEU A 5 5.80 35.46 13.29
CA LEU A 5 5.27 35.98 12.04
C LEU A 5 4.03 35.13 11.71
N ASP A 6 2.85 35.65 12.05
CA ASP A 6 1.58 35.06 11.69
C ASP A 6 1.35 35.39 10.21
N LEU A 7 1.88 34.52 9.34
CA LEU A 7 1.92 34.70 7.89
C LEU A 7 0.54 34.63 7.21
N GLY A 8 -0.56 34.65 7.97
CA GLY A 8 -1.91 34.59 7.42
C GLY A 8 -2.20 33.31 6.63
N ILE A 9 -1.34 32.29 6.75
CA ILE A 9 -1.55 30.98 6.14
C ILE A 9 -2.51 30.22 7.05
N THR A 10 -3.79 30.58 6.97
CA THR A 10 -4.86 29.72 7.49
C THR A 10 -4.84 28.45 6.66
N ALA A 11 -4.39 27.33 7.26
CA ALA A 11 -4.53 26.02 6.64
C ALA A 11 -6.01 25.82 6.31
N ARG A 12 -6.35 25.82 5.02
CA ARG A 12 -7.72 25.50 4.60
C ARG A 12 -7.98 24.04 4.96
N PRO A 13 -9.08 23.73 5.66
CA PRO A 13 -9.46 22.34 5.87
C PRO A 13 -9.60 21.65 4.52
N VAL A 14 -9.09 20.43 4.40
CA VAL A 14 -9.21 19.67 3.16
C VAL A 14 -10.68 19.34 2.94
N GLU A 15 -11.23 19.78 1.81
CA GLU A 15 -12.63 19.53 1.48
C GLU A 15 -12.79 18.09 0.95
N VAL A 16 -13.67 17.33 1.59
CA VAL A 16 -14.11 16.01 1.14
C VAL A 16 -14.67 16.15 -0.29
N SER A 17 -13.97 15.55 -1.26
CA SER A 17 -14.30 15.67 -2.67
C SER A 17 -14.01 14.38 -3.43
N VAL A 18 -14.72 14.17 -4.54
CA VAL A 18 -14.48 13.03 -5.43
C VAL A 18 -13.06 13.05 -6.00
N SER A 19 -12.51 14.24 -6.26
CA SER A 19 -11.13 14.41 -6.71
C SER A 19 -10.10 13.97 -5.68
N LEU A 20 -10.33 14.27 -4.40
CA LEU A 20 -9.49 13.83 -3.30
C LEU A 20 -9.53 12.31 -3.18
N TRP A 21 -10.74 11.74 -3.16
CA TRP A 21 -10.94 10.30 -3.10
C TRP A 21 -10.21 9.57 -4.24
N TRP A 22 -10.33 10.09 -5.46
CA TRP A 22 -9.65 9.55 -6.63
C TRP A 22 -8.12 9.65 -6.50
N ALA A 23 -7.60 10.76 -5.98
CA ALA A 23 -6.16 10.93 -5.76
C ALA A 23 -5.63 9.90 -4.76
N VAL A 24 -6.32 9.71 -3.63
CA VAL A 24 -5.98 8.70 -2.62
C VAL A 24 -6.02 7.29 -3.21
N PHE A 25 -7.13 6.92 -3.84
CA PHE A 25 -7.30 5.59 -4.43
C PHE A 25 -6.25 5.31 -5.50
N SER A 26 -6.02 6.24 -6.43
CA SER A 26 -5.09 6.05 -7.55
C SER A 26 -3.63 5.98 -7.08
N ASN A 27 -3.26 6.72 -6.03
CA ASN A 27 -1.93 6.61 -5.42
C ASN A 27 -1.70 5.18 -4.88
N ASN A 28 -2.62 4.69 -4.05
CA ASN A 28 -2.49 3.37 -3.44
C ASN A 28 -2.62 2.22 -4.46
N ALA A 29 -3.51 2.36 -5.43
CA ALA A 29 -3.63 1.41 -6.55
C ALA A 29 -2.35 1.38 -7.38
N SER A 30 -1.68 2.52 -7.59
CA SER A 30 -0.39 2.57 -8.30
C SER A 30 0.69 1.83 -7.53
N VAL A 31 0.75 1.99 -6.21
CA VAL A 31 1.67 1.23 -5.34
C VAL A 31 1.40 -0.27 -5.46
N ALA A 32 0.13 -0.70 -5.37
CA ALA A 32 -0.26 -2.10 -5.53
C ALA A 32 0.13 -2.67 -6.89
N LEU A 33 -0.04 -1.90 -7.97
CA LEU A 33 0.34 -2.30 -9.33
C LEU A 33 1.86 -2.40 -9.50
N ILE A 34 2.63 -1.48 -8.90
CA ILE A 34 4.10 -1.51 -8.94
C ILE A 34 4.64 -2.76 -8.25
N VAL A 35 4.15 -3.08 -7.04
CA VAL A 35 4.59 -4.30 -6.35
C VAL A 35 4.11 -5.55 -7.09
N PHE A 36 2.89 -5.55 -7.63
CA PHE A 36 2.36 -6.64 -8.44
C PHE A 36 3.17 -6.88 -9.72
N ALA A 37 3.68 -5.82 -10.37
CA ALA A 37 4.48 -5.93 -11.59
C ALA A 37 5.72 -6.81 -11.42
N GLY A 38 6.15 -7.08 -10.17
CA GLY A 38 7.20 -8.04 -9.88
C GLY A 38 6.89 -9.48 -10.30
N VAL A 39 5.64 -9.86 -10.61
CA VAL A 39 5.29 -11.13 -11.30
C VAL A 39 6.15 -11.33 -12.55
N LEU A 40 6.45 -10.26 -13.30
CA LEU A 40 7.27 -10.29 -14.52
C LEU A 40 8.73 -10.72 -14.25
N THR A 41 9.19 -10.57 -13.01
CA THR A 41 10.54 -10.92 -12.54
C THR A 41 10.53 -12.13 -11.61
N LEU A 42 9.50 -12.98 -11.71
CA LEU A 42 9.25 -14.10 -10.81
C LEU A 42 9.18 -13.70 -9.33
N GLY A 43 8.72 -12.48 -9.02
CA GLY A 43 8.53 -11.96 -7.67
C GLY A 43 9.75 -11.30 -7.02
N VAL A 44 10.92 -11.28 -7.68
CA VAL A 44 12.13 -10.65 -7.13
C VAL A 44 11.95 -9.14 -7.00
N ALA A 45 11.42 -8.47 -8.03
CA ALA A 45 11.17 -7.03 -7.96
C ALA A 45 10.10 -6.68 -6.92
N THR A 46 9.11 -7.55 -6.68
CA THR A 46 8.12 -7.37 -5.61
C THR A 46 8.79 -7.20 -4.26
N ILE A 47 9.75 -8.06 -3.93
CA ILE A 47 10.51 -7.99 -2.67
C ILE A 47 11.28 -6.66 -2.59
N ALA A 48 12.02 -6.32 -3.65
CA ALA A 48 12.82 -5.10 -3.69
C ALA A 48 11.96 -3.84 -3.53
N PHE A 49 10.86 -3.72 -4.28
CA PHE A 49 9.96 -2.57 -4.18
C PHE A 49 9.28 -2.49 -2.83
N THR A 50 8.82 -3.62 -2.27
CA THR A 50 8.17 -3.64 -0.95
C THR A 50 9.12 -3.14 0.14
N LEU A 51 10.40 -3.52 0.08
CA LEU A 51 11.42 -3.02 1.02
C LEU A 51 11.61 -1.50 0.91
N VAL A 52 11.76 -0.99 -0.31
CA VAL A 52 11.94 0.46 -0.54
C VAL A 52 10.70 1.24 -0.08
N LEU A 53 9.51 0.79 -0.47
CA LEU A 53 8.24 1.41 -0.09
C LEU A 53 8.05 1.38 1.44
N GLY A 54 8.32 0.25 2.09
CA GLY A 54 8.22 0.12 3.54
C GLY A 54 9.20 1.05 4.29
N LEU A 55 10.42 1.21 3.79
CA LEU A 55 11.39 2.17 4.35
C LEU A 55 10.93 3.61 4.18
N MET A 56 10.39 3.96 3.01
CA MET A 56 9.84 5.30 2.75
C MET A 56 8.65 5.60 3.67
N THR A 57 7.68 4.69 3.78
CA THR A 57 6.53 4.84 4.68
C THR A 57 6.98 4.95 6.15
N GLY A 58 7.95 4.13 6.57
CA GLY A 58 8.53 4.21 7.91
C GLY A 58 9.19 5.57 8.20
N ALA A 59 9.93 6.12 7.24
CA ALA A 59 10.53 7.44 7.36
C ALA A 59 9.46 8.55 7.46
N SER A 60 8.40 8.47 6.64
CA SER A 60 7.27 9.42 6.70
C SER A 60 6.55 9.37 8.05
N LEU A 61 6.31 8.18 8.60
CA LEU A 61 5.73 8.01 9.93
C LEU A 61 6.63 8.58 11.03
N ALA A 62 7.95 8.33 10.96
CA ALA A 62 8.89 8.89 11.92
C ALA A 62 8.91 10.43 11.89
N GLN A 63 8.83 11.03 10.70
CA GLN A 63 8.73 12.48 10.53
C GLN A 63 7.40 13.03 11.06
N ALA A 64 6.27 12.36 10.79
CA ALA A 64 4.96 12.75 11.29
C ALA A 64 4.92 12.69 12.82
N MET A 65 5.49 11.64 13.42
CA MET A 65 5.65 11.51 14.86
C MET A 65 6.51 12.62 15.47
N ALA A 66 7.64 12.98 14.82
CA ALA A 66 8.53 14.03 15.30
C ALA A 66 7.90 15.44 15.24
N SER A 67 6.96 15.67 14.30
CA SER A 67 6.34 16.98 14.07
C SER A 67 5.02 17.19 14.82
N SER A 68 4.19 16.14 14.94
CA SER A 68 2.83 16.22 15.48
C SER A 68 2.63 15.42 16.78
N GLY A 69 3.60 14.56 17.14
CA GLY A 69 3.50 13.65 18.27
C GLY A 69 2.67 12.39 17.96
N TRP A 70 2.78 11.39 18.83
CA TRP A 70 2.13 10.09 18.65
C TRP A 70 0.61 10.15 18.56
N GLY A 71 -0.04 10.99 19.38
CA GLY A 71 -1.50 11.06 19.46
C GLY A 71 -2.13 11.55 18.15
N GLU A 72 -1.58 12.62 17.58
CA GLU A 72 -2.11 13.19 16.33
C GLU A 72 -1.78 12.30 15.13
N MET A 73 -0.54 11.80 15.05
CA MET A 73 -0.14 10.86 14.00
C MET A 73 -1.03 9.62 13.97
N THR A 74 -1.29 9.00 15.12
CA THR A 74 -2.15 7.80 15.18
C THR A 74 -3.60 8.10 14.84
N ARG A 75 -4.14 9.24 15.28
CA ARG A 75 -5.50 9.66 14.88
C ARG A 75 -5.63 9.82 13.37
N HIS A 76 -4.59 10.34 12.72
CA HIS A 76 -4.59 10.57 11.27
C HIS A 76 -4.31 9.30 10.47
N VAL A 77 -3.50 8.35 10.98
CA VAL A 77 -3.08 7.15 10.23
C VAL A 77 -3.97 5.94 10.49
N LEU A 78 -4.36 5.71 11.75
CA LEU A 78 -5.01 4.46 12.17
C LEU A 78 -6.36 4.16 11.45
N PRO A 79 -7.23 5.16 11.15
CA PRO A 79 -8.52 4.90 10.52
C PRO A 79 -8.42 4.21 9.14
N HIS A 80 -7.45 4.59 8.32
CA HIS A 80 -7.27 4.03 6.97
C HIS A 80 -6.13 3.01 6.90
N GLY A 81 -5.05 3.22 7.65
CA GLY A 81 -3.87 2.36 7.65
C GLY A 81 -4.14 0.92 8.06
N TRP A 82 -5.20 0.65 8.85
CA TRP A 82 -5.58 -0.71 9.23
C TRP A 82 -6.11 -1.54 8.06
N ILE A 83 -6.64 -0.91 7.00
CA ILE A 83 -7.10 -1.59 5.77
C ILE A 83 -6.05 -1.49 4.68
N GLU A 84 -5.43 -0.33 4.53
CA GLU A 84 -4.45 -0.07 3.47
C GLU A 84 -3.25 -1.02 3.58
N LEU A 85 -2.66 -1.18 4.76
CA LEU A 85 -1.48 -2.02 4.94
C LEU A 85 -1.75 -3.50 4.60
N PRO A 86 -2.84 -4.14 5.09
CA PRO A 86 -3.22 -5.46 4.62
C PRO A 86 -3.53 -5.53 3.12
N ALA A 87 -4.18 -4.51 2.56
CA ALA A 87 -4.50 -4.47 1.13
C ALA A 87 -3.23 -4.48 0.27
N ILE A 88 -2.23 -3.66 0.62
CA ILE A 88 -0.91 -3.69 -0.02
C ILE A 88 -0.22 -5.03 0.23
N GLY A 89 -0.32 -5.60 1.44
CA GLY A 89 0.19 -6.94 1.73
C GLY A 89 -0.37 -8.03 0.81
N VAL A 90 -1.66 -7.95 0.43
CA VAL A 90 -2.28 -8.84 -0.56
C VAL A 90 -1.72 -8.59 -1.97
N ALA A 91 -1.45 -7.34 -2.37
CA ALA A 91 -0.78 -7.06 -3.64
C ALA A 91 0.67 -7.58 -3.68
N VAL A 92 1.38 -7.51 -2.56
CA VAL A 92 2.71 -8.11 -2.40
C VAL A 92 2.61 -9.63 -2.54
N ALA A 93 1.64 -10.26 -1.88
CA ALA A 93 1.38 -11.70 -2.03
C ALA A 93 1.10 -12.08 -3.49
N ALA A 94 0.29 -11.29 -4.20
CA ALA A 94 0.02 -11.44 -5.63
C ALA A 94 1.30 -11.40 -6.47
N GLY A 95 2.20 -10.45 -6.15
CA GLY A 95 3.49 -10.25 -6.82
C GLY A 95 4.49 -11.39 -6.61
N ILE A 96 4.41 -12.14 -5.49
CA ILE A 96 5.37 -13.21 -5.15
C ILE A 96 4.90 -14.62 -5.48
N VAL A 97 3.65 -14.84 -5.93
CA VAL A 97 3.13 -16.18 -6.27
C VAL A 97 4.08 -16.97 -7.18
N PRO A 98 4.65 -16.40 -8.27
CA PRO A 98 5.59 -17.13 -9.12
C PRO A 98 6.87 -17.56 -8.37
N LEU A 99 7.35 -16.73 -7.45
CA LEU A 99 8.51 -17.04 -6.60
C LEU A 99 8.21 -18.23 -5.70
N THR A 100 7.08 -18.18 -4.99
CA THR A 100 6.67 -19.22 -4.04
C THR A 100 6.50 -20.55 -4.74
N VAL A 101 5.84 -20.55 -5.89
CA VAL A 101 5.65 -21.75 -6.71
C VAL A 101 6.99 -22.33 -7.19
N THR A 102 7.88 -21.49 -7.71
CA THR A 102 9.19 -21.92 -8.22
C THR A 102 10.06 -22.46 -7.09
N ALA A 103 10.10 -21.77 -5.93
CA ALA A 103 10.84 -22.20 -4.76
C ALA A 103 10.35 -23.55 -4.22
N LEU A 104 9.03 -23.75 -4.13
CA LEU A 104 8.46 -25.03 -3.69
C LEU A 104 8.79 -26.18 -4.64
N ALA A 105 8.82 -25.93 -5.95
CA ALA A 105 9.22 -26.92 -6.95
C ALA A 105 10.70 -27.30 -6.83
N LEU A 106 11.58 -26.35 -6.49
CA LEU A 106 13.02 -26.61 -6.30
C LEU A 106 13.32 -27.43 -5.04
N VAL A 107 12.52 -27.27 -3.99
CA VAL A 107 12.69 -28.00 -2.71
C VAL A 107 12.14 -29.43 -2.78
N GLY A 108 11.70 -29.90 -3.95
CA GLY A 108 11.27 -31.29 -4.15
C GLY A 108 9.96 -31.63 -3.46
N ARG A 109 9.14 -30.64 -3.09
CA ARG A 109 7.78 -30.91 -2.64
C ARG A 109 6.96 -31.33 -3.86
N GLU A 110 6.47 -32.58 -3.85
CA GLU A 110 5.73 -33.27 -4.92
C GLU A 110 4.38 -32.61 -5.27
N ARG A 111 4.37 -31.33 -5.62
CA ARG A 111 3.23 -30.72 -6.30
C ARG A 111 3.42 -30.89 -7.80
N PRO A 112 2.36 -31.27 -8.54
CA PRO A 112 2.37 -31.13 -9.99
C PRO A 112 2.85 -29.72 -10.34
N ARG A 113 3.79 -29.59 -11.29
CA ARG A 113 4.23 -28.27 -11.75
C ARG A 113 2.98 -27.48 -12.17
N PRO A 114 2.63 -26.38 -11.47
CA PRO A 114 1.41 -25.68 -11.79
C PRO A 114 1.55 -25.06 -13.18
N LYS A 115 0.44 -24.99 -13.91
CA LYS A 115 0.45 -24.34 -15.21
C LYS A 115 0.65 -22.85 -14.98
N ILE A 116 1.40 -22.20 -15.86
CA ILE A 116 1.62 -20.74 -15.79
C ILE A 116 0.31 -19.97 -15.72
N ARG A 117 -0.74 -20.45 -16.41
CA ARG A 117 -2.09 -19.90 -16.35
C ARG A 117 -2.64 -19.86 -14.93
N ASP A 118 -2.45 -20.92 -14.15
CA ASP A 118 -3.00 -21.04 -12.80
C ASP A 118 -2.25 -20.09 -11.86
N VAL A 119 -0.92 -20.02 -11.99
CA VAL A 119 -0.08 -19.04 -11.26
C VAL A 119 -0.51 -17.60 -11.54
N LEU A 120 -0.73 -17.25 -12.81
CA LEU A 120 -1.18 -15.92 -13.20
C LEU A 120 -2.61 -15.63 -12.74
N ALA A 121 -3.50 -16.63 -12.78
CA ALA A 121 -4.87 -16.49 -12.28
C ALA A 121 -4.90 -16.21 -10.78
N ASP A 122 -4.09 -16.92 -9.99
CA ASP A 122 -3.95 -16.69 -8.55
C ASP A 122 -3.38 -15.31 -8.26
N SER A 123 -2.31 -14.90 -8.95
CA SER A 123 -1.74 -13.55 -8.86
C SER A 123 -2.78 -12.46 -9.19
N LEU A 124 -3.53 -12.60 -10.29
CA LEU A 124 -4.55 -11.62 -10.67
C LEU A 124 -5.74 -11.60 -9.71
N GLY A 125 -6.14 -12.76 -9.18
CA GLY A 125 -7.19 -12.87 -8.17
C GLY A 125 -6.82 -12.12 -6.89
N LEU A 126 -5.59 -12.31 -6.41
CA LEU A 126 -5.07 -11.58 -5.25
C LEU A 126 -4.96 -10.08 -5.51
N LEU A 127 -4.49 -9.66 -6.69
CA LEU A 127 -4.50 -8.24 -7.07
C LEU A 127 -5.92 -7.67 -7.04
N GLY A 128 -6.91 -8.38 -7.58
CA GLY A 128 -8.31 -7.98 -7.54
C GLY A 128 -8.83 -7.78 -6.11
N VAL A 129 -8.52 -8.71 -5.20
CA VAL A 129 -8.86 -8.58 -3.77
C VAL A 129 -8.20 -7.35 -3.17
N SER A 130 -6.92 -7.12 -3.45
CA SER A 130 -6.18 -5.94 -2.98
C SER A 130 -6.83 -4.63 -3.45
N LEU A 131 -7.17 -4.52 -4.74
CA LEU A 131 -7.80 -3.31 -5.29
C LEU A 131 -9.17 -3.02 -4.66
N VAL A 132 -9.96 -4.05 -4.36
CA VAL A 132 -11.24 -3.89 -3.64
C VAL A 132 -11.00 -3.38 -2.22
N LEU A 133 -10.02 -3.91 -1.51
CA LEU A 133 -9.67 -3.44 -0.16
C LEU A 133 -9.16 -2.00 -0.18
N LEU A 134 -8.35 -1.62 -1.19
CA LEU A 134 -7.87 -0.25 -1.37
C LEU A 134 -9.00 0.73 -1.70
N LEU A 135 -10.01 0.29 -2.45
CA LEU A 135 -11.21 1.08 -2.69
C LEU A 135 -11.89 1.44 -1.36
N ILE A 136 -12.05 0.45 -0.46
CA ILE A 136 -12.62 0.65 0.87
C ILE A 136 -11.71 1.56 1.71
N ALA A 137 -10.40 1.34 1.71
CA ALA A 137 -9.45 2.18 2.44
C ALA A 137 -9.55 3.66 2.02
N ALA A 138 -9.58 3.93 0.72
CA ALA A 138 -9.71 5.29 0.19
C ALA A 138 -11.03 5.97 0.59
N THR A 139 -12.13 5.20 0.66
CA THR A 139 -13.40 5.75 1.17
C THR A 139 -13.30 6.15 2.65
N ILE A 140 -12.65 5.34 3.49
CA ILE A 140 -12.49 5.66 4.92
C ILE A 140 -11.56 6.86 5.10
N GLU A 141 -10.44 6.89 4.38
CA GLU A 141 -9.47 7.98 4.46
C GLU A 141 -10.10 9.32 4.12
N THR A 142 -10.84 9.38 3.01
CA THR A 142 -11.48 10.61 2.53
C THR A 142 -12.61 11.08 3.46
N LEU A 143 -13.29 10.18 4.17
CA LEU A 143 -14.43 10.54 5.03
C LEU A 143 -14.06 10.81 6.49
N VAL A 144 -12.96 10.23 6.98
CA VAL A 144 -12.62 10.23 8.42
C VAL A 144 -11.27 10.86 8.70
N SER A 145 -10.32 10.71 7.78
CA SER A 145 -8.89 10.87 8.06
C SER A 145 -8.28 12.11 7.42
N THR A 146 -8.99 12.82 6.53
CA THR A 146 -8.45 13.99 5.81
C THR A 146 -8.90 15.32 6.42
#